data_AF-A0A7H0Y1T3-F1
#
_entry.id   AF-A0A7H0Y1T3-F1
#
_cell.length_a   1.000
_cell.length_b   1.000
_cell.length_c   1.000
_cell.angle_alpha   90.00
_cell.angle_beta   90.00
_cell.angle_gamma   90.00
#
_symmetry.space_group_name_H-M   'P 1'
#
loop_
_entity.id
_entity.type
_entity.pdbx_description
1 polymer ?
#
loop_
_entity_poly.entity_id
_entity_poly.type
_entity_poly.pdbx_seq_one_letter_code
_entity_poly.pdbx_strand_id
1 'polypeptide(L)' 'MKMLDLNKLDEEPIEVQQAVAFYASHTINEVHVTTGERYKHYSVLEDAGLLEPLKSVVEP' A
#
# COMPACT_ATOMS: atom_id res chain seq x y z
N MET A 1 -5.26 11.78 -0.03
CA MET A 1 -4.21 11.05 -0.78
C MET A 1 -3.04 11.93 -1.21
N LYS A 2 -1.82 11.48 -0.91
CA LYS A 2 -0.53 11.93 -1.49
C LYS A 2 -0.35 11.28 -2.87
N MET A 3 0.23 12.01 -3.81
CA MET A 3 0.62 11.48 -5.11
C MET A 3 2.08 11.01 -5.06
N LEU A 4 2.32 9.74 -5.39
CA LEU A 4 3.65 9.14 -5.38
C LEU A 4 4.33 9.31 -6.75
N ASP A 5 5.54 9.86 -6.77
CA ASP A 5 6.40 9.83 -7.95
C ASP A 5 7.21 8.53 -7.95
N LEU A 6 6.80 7.57 -8.79
CA LEU A 6 7.46 6.27 -8.88
C LEU A 6 8.91 6.35 -9.37
N ASN A 7 9.32 7.45 -10.01
CA ASN A 7 10.71 7.65 -10.43
C ASN A 7 11.65 7.94 -9.26
N LYS A 8 11.10 8.24 -8.07
CA LYS A 8 11.83 8.56 -6.84
C LYS A 8 11.45 7.61 -5.70
N LEU A 9 10.93 6.42 -6.04
CA LEU A 9 10.47 5.46 -5.04
C LEU A 9 11.62 5.05 -4.10
N ASP A 10 12.84 4.99 -4.60
CA ASP A 10 14.06 4.69 -3.85
C ASP A 10 14.39 5.73 -2.76
N GLU A 11 13.84 6.94 -2.85
CA GLU A 11 13.95 7.98 -1.81
C GLU A 11 12.95 7.80 -0.66
N GLU A 12 11.89 7.00 -0.84
CA GLU A 12 10.91 6.72 0.22
C GLU A 12 11.47 5.68 1.23
N PRO A 13 10.92 5.60 2.45
CA PRO A 13 11.30 4.56 3.42
C PRO A 13 11.18 3.15 2.83
N ILE A 14 12.07 2.24 3.21
CA ILE A 14 12.12 0.89 2.66
C ILE A 14 10.79 0.13 2.85
N GLU A 15 10.08 0.41 3.93
CA GLU A 15 8.76 -0.14 4.23
C GLU A 15 7.73 0.30 3.19
N VAL A 16 7.77 1.58 2.77
CA VAL A 16 6.89 2.13 1.74
C VAL A 16 7.22 1.51 0.39
N GLN A 17 8.51 1.39 0.06
CA GLN A 17 8.96 0.74 -1.17
C GLN A 17 8.43 -0.70 -1.27
N GLN A 18 8.60 -1.48 -0.19
CA GLN A 18 8.12 -2.87 -0.11
C GLN A 18 6.60 -2.94 -0.19
N ALA A 19 5.89 -2.02 0.45
CA ALA A 19 4.43 -1.99 0.42
C ALA A 19 3.88 -1.63 -0.98
N VAL A 20 4.53 -0.71 -1.70
CA VAL A 20 4.18 -0.38 -3.10
C VAL A 20 4.44 -1.58 -4.02
N ALA A 21 5.58 -2.25 -3.87
CA ALA A 21 5.90 -3.45 -4.64
C ALA A 21 4.89 -4.59 -4.37
N PHE A 22 4.54 -4.81 -3.09
CA PHE A 22 3.50 -5.75 -2.70
C PHE A 22 2.17 -5.39 -3.34
N TYR A 23 1.70 -4.15 -3.19
CA TYR A 23 0.43 -3.67 -3.72
C TYR A 23 0.34 -3.86 -5.25
N ALA A 24 1.39 -3.49 -5.98
CA ALA A 24 1.47 -3.70 -7.41
C ALA A 24 1.43 -5.20 -7.77
N SER A 25 2.22 -6.03 -7.08
CA SER A 25 2.27 -7.48 -7.34
C SER A 25 0.94 -8.17 -7.08
N HIS A 26 0.27 -7.85 -5.97
CA HIS A 26 -1.01 -8.43 -5.60
C HIS A 26 -2.13 -7.99 -6.53
N THR A 27 -2.17 -6.69 -6.87
CA THR A 27 -3.27 -6.11 -7.67
C THR A 27 -3.13 -6.42 -9.16
N ILE A 28 -1.90 -6.50 -9.69
CA ILE A 28 -1.66 -6.73 -11.13
C ILE A 28 -1.53 -8.22 -11.45
N ASN A 29 -0.86 -9.00 -10.60
CA ASN A 29 -0.58 -10.41 -10.87
C ASN A 29 -1.53 -11.38 -10.13
N GLU A 30 -2.58 -10.87 -9.46
CA GLU A 30 -3.58 -11.65 -8.72
C GLU A 30 -2.99 -12.71 -7.77
N VAL A 31 -1.80 -12.43 -7.22
CA VAL A 31 -1.13 -13.37 -6.31
C VAL A 31 -1.98 -13.52 -5.07
N HIS A 32 -2.26 -14.78 -4.71
CA HIS A 32 -2.95 -15.11 -3.48
C HIS A 32 -2.07 -14.74 -2.29
N VAL A 33 -2.57 -13.84 -1.45
CA VAL A 33 -1.91 -13.35 -0.24
C VAL A 33 -2.83 -13.53 0.94
N THR A 34 -2.26 -13.74 2.12
CA THR A 34 -3.06 -13.84 3.34
C THR A 34 -3.59 -12.46 3.76
N THR A 35 -4.70 -12.46 4.51
CA THR A 35 -5.27 -11.23 5.08
C THR A 35 -4.26 -10.47 5.96
N GLY A 36 -3.38 -11.19 6.67
CA GLY A 36 -2.36 -10.59 7.53
C GLY A 36 -1.26 -9.87 6.74
N GLU A 37 -0.77 -10.48 5.65
CA GLU A 37 0.22 -9.85 4.76
C GLU A 37 -0.35 -8.61 4.10
N ARG A 38 -1.60 -8.70 3.61
CA ARG A 38 -2.29 -7.55 3.02
C ARG A 38 -2.44 -6.41 4.03
N TYR A 39 -2.89 -6.70 5.26
CA TYR A 39 -3.04 -5.68 6.30
C TYR A 39 -1.71 -4.97 6.59
N LYS A 40 -0.62 -5.73 6.75
CA LYS A 40 0.71 -5.18 7.04
C LYS A 40 1.14 -4.13 6.00
N HIS A 41 1.05 -4.46 4.71
CA HIS A 41 1.49 -3.56 3.66
C HIS A 41 0.51 -2.39 3.43
N TYR A 42 -0.80 -2.63 3.57
CA TYR A 42 -1.79 -1.58 3.37
C TYR A 42 -1.72 -0.53 4.47
N SER A 43 -1.51 -0.91 5.74
CA SER A 43 -1.32 0.06 6.82
C SER A 43 -0.11 1.00 6.58
N VAL A 44 0.99 0.48 6.03
CA VAL A 44 2.15 1.33 5.67
C VAL A 44 1.79 2.35 4.59
N LEU A 45 0.98 1.97 3.61
CA LEU A 45 0.53 2.87 2.55
C LEU A 45 -0.49 3.89 3.05
N GLU A 46 -1.36 3.51 3.98
CA GLU A 46 -2.29 4.42 4.68
C GLU A 46 -1.54 5.47 5.49
N ASP A 47 -0.56 5.04 6.30
CA ASP A 47 0.29 5.93 7.12
C ASP A 47 1.12 6.89 6.25
N ALA A 48 1.55 6.43 5.06
CA ALA A 48 2.24 7.26 4.07
C ALA A 48 1.28 8.19 3.29
N GLY A 49 -0.02 8.11 3.53
CA GLY A 49 -1.07 8.87 2.84
C GLY A 49 -1.29 8.45 1.38
N LEU A 50 -0.77 7.30 0.98
CA LEU A 50 -0.83 6.76 -0.39
C LEU A 50 -2.10 5.94 -0.65
N LEU A 51 -2.71 5.42 0.41
CA LEU A 51 -4.02 4.78 0.37
C LEU A 51 -4.98 5.46 1.35
N GLU A 52 -6.25 5.44 1.00
CA GLU A 52 -7.31 5.79 1.95
C GLU A 52 -7.42 4.68 3.01
N PRO A 53 -7.70 5.02 4.29
CA PRO A 53 -7.87 4.03 5.33
C PRO A 53 -8.97 3.04 4.98
N LEU A 54 -8.70 1.74 5.08
CA LEU A 54 -9.69 0.68 4.86
C LEU A 54 -10.94 0.85 5.75
N LYS A 55 -10.82 1.52 6.90
CA LYS A 55 -11.93 1.85 7.81
C LYS A 55 -12.76 3.07 7.41
N SER A 56 -12.34 3.85 6.41
CA SER A 56 -13.07 5.05 5.98
C SER A 56 -14.31 4.73 5.12
N VAL A 57 -14.49 3.48 4.69
CA VAL A 57 -15.65 3.02 3.90
C VAL A 57 -16.74 2.38 4.78
N VAL A 58 -16.84 2.82 6.04
CA VAL A 58 -18.00 2.52 6.89
C VAL A 58 -18.74 3.83 7.16
N GLU A 59 -19.42 4.35 6.13
CA GLU A 59 -20.55 5.25 6.38
C GLU A 59 -21.77 4.39 6.78
N PRO A 60 -22.49 4.70 7.88
CA PRO A 60 -23.78 4.10 8.19
C PRO A 60 -24.91 4.60 7.27
#